data_AF-A0A067HFF5-F1
#
_entry.id   AF-A0A067HFF5-F1
#
_cell.length_a   1.000
_cell.length_b   1.000
_cell.length_c   1.000
_cell.angle_alpha   90.00
_cell.angle_beta   90.00
_cell.angle_gamma   90.00
#
_symmetry.space_group_name_H-M   'P 1'
#
loop_
_entity.id
_entity.type
_entity.pdbx_description
1 polymer ?
#
loop_
_entity_poly.entity_id
_entity_poly.type
_entity_poly.pdbx_seq_one_letter_code
_entity_poly.pdbx_strand_id
1 'polypeptide(L)'
;MATAYSSAKFVQPLSLNSTINGRSRDNSLFDPLKTGTSFLGSTRKLRVNSVHSNQGNVRRRLPVVAVSEVVKEKKVKSISNLLITKQEGLELYEDMILGRSFEDMCAQMYYRGKMFGFVHLYNGQEAVSTGFIKLLKKEDSVVSTYRDHVHALSKGVPARAVMSELFGKATGCCRGQGGSMHMFSKEHNLLGGFAFIGEGIPVATGAAFTSKYRREVLKEADCDHVTLAFFGDGTCNNGQFFECLNMAALWKLPIVFVVENNLWAIGMSHLRATSDPQIYKKGPAFGMPGFHVDGMDVLKVREVAKEAIERARRGEGPTLVECETYRFRGHSLADPDELRDPGEHLVLVLFIFCHSRSWIN
;
A
#
# COMPACT_ATOMS: atom_id res chain seq x y z
N MET A 1 -41.35 3.46 -38.55
CA MET A 1 -41.25 2.74 -39.85
C MET A 1 -39.78 2.40 -40.09
N ALA A 2 -39.49 1.24 -40.69
CA ALA A 2 -38.27 0.86 -41.44
C ALA A 2 -36.87 1.24 -40.86
N THR A 3 -36.05 0.31 -40.33
CA THR A 3 -35.12 -0.63 -41.04
C THR A 3 -33.98 0.06 -41.81
N ALA A 4 -32.72 -0.42 -41.84
CA ALA A 4 -32.29 -1.82 -41.77
C ALA A 4 -30.89 -2.07 -41.14
N TYR A 5 -30.64 -3.33 -40.79
CA TYR A 5 -29.33 -3.92 -40.49
C TYR A 5 -28.56 -4.25 -41.78
N SER A 6 -27.22 -4.39 -41.68
CA SER A 6 -26.46 -5.30 -42.55
C SER A 6 -25.28 -5.92 -41.79
N SER A 7 -24.98 -7.18 -42.09
CA SER A 7 -23.97 -8.02 -41.42
C SER A 7 -23.03 -8.65 -42.45
N ALA A 8 -21.72 -8.62 -42.23
CA ALA A 8 -20.73 -9.34 -43.04
C ALA A 8 -20.12 -10.52 -42.25
N LYS A 9 -19.92 -11.65 -42.92
CA LYS A 9 -19.51 -12.93 -42.33
C LYS A 9 -18.02 -13.23 -42.49
N PHE A 10 -17.52 -14.07 -41.59
CA PHE A 10 -16.27 -14.85 -41.70
C PHE A 10 -16.06 -15.50 -43.08
N VAL A 11 -14.82 -15.45 -43.59
CA VAL A 11 -14.22 -16.53 -44.43
C VAL A 11 -12.70 -16.64 -44.16
N GLN A 12 -12.29 -17.84 -43.78
CA GLN A 12 -10.98 -18.49 -43.97
C GLN A 12 -11.29 -19.99 -44.27
N PRO A 13 -10.34 -20.86 -44.69
CA PRO A 13 -8.90 -20.68 -44.86
C PRO A 13 -8.38 -21.09 -46.26
N LEU A 14 -7.07 -20.96 -46.51
CA LEU A 14 -6.36 -21.77 -47.50
C LEU A 14 -4.95 -22.14 -47.00
N SER A 15 -4.61 -23.43 -47.11
CA SER A 15 -3.33 -24.04 -46.75
C SER A 15 -2.48 -24.32 -47.99
N LEU A 16 -1.15 -24.22 -47.89
CA LEU A 16 -0.24 -24.72 -48.92
C LEU A 16 1.01 -25.36 -48.31
N ASN A 17 1.27 -26.61 -48.71
CA ASN A 17 2.48 -27.38 -48.39
C ASN A 17 3.57 -27.14 -49.43
N SER A 18 4.85 -27.13 -49.02
CA SER A 18 5.97 -27.57 -49.88
C SER A 18 7.23 -27.97 -49.09
N THR A 19 7.26 -29.25 -48.72
CA THR A 19 8.42 -30.17 -48.69
C THR A 19 9.77 -29.73 -49.31
N ILE A 20 10.91 -30.06 -48.63
CA ILE A 20 12.03 -30.98 -49.05
C ILE A 20 13.44 -30.62 -48.49
N ASN A 21 14.23 -31.68 -48.18
CA ASN A 21 15.67 -31.75 -47.82
C ASN A 21 16.15 -31.17 -46.46
N GLY A 22 17.18 -31.73 -45.79
CA GLY A 22 17.87 -33.01 -46.04
C GLY A 22 19.36 -33.08 -45.61
N ARG A 23 19.64 -33.82 -44.53
CA ARG A 23 20.96 -34.35 -44.09
C ARG A 23 22.00 -33.38 -43.47
N SER A 24 22.99 -34.03 -42.83
CA SER A 24 23.92 -33.54 -41.80
C SER A 24 25.38 -33.42 -42.27
N ARG A 25 26.18 -32.61 -41.56
CA ARG A 25 27.32 -33.08 -40.72
C ARG A 25 28.08 -31.95 -40.01
N ASP A 26 28.55 -32.29 -38.81
CA ASP A 26 29.81 -31.94 -38.14
C ASP A 26 30.38 -30.49 -38.24
N ASN A 27 30.45 -29.81 -37.09
CA ASN A 27 31.73 -29.72 -36.37
C ASN A 27 31.58 -29.26 -34.92
N SER A 28 32.61 -29.57 -34.11
CA SER A 28 32.67 -29.40 -32.65
C SER A 28 33.07 -27.99 -32.21
N LEU A 29 32.93 -27.69 -30.90
CA LEU A 29 34.08 -27.44 -30.00
C LEU A 29 33.67 -27.11 -28.54
N PHE A 30 34.46 -27.63 -27.60
CA PHE A 30 34.61 -27.32 -26.17
C PHE A 30 33.49 -27.62 -25.13
N ASP A 31 33.80 -28.62 -24.30
CA ASP A 31 33.35 -28.84 -22.91
C ASP A 31 34.56 -29.36 -22.10
N PRO A 32 34.88 -28.82 -20.90
CA PRO A 32 35.88 -29.42 -20.02
C PRO A 32 35.43 -29.62 -18.57
N LEU A 33 35.04 -30.86 -18.23
CA LEU A 33 35.16 -31.38 -16.87
C LEU A 33 36.52 -32.08 -16.70
N LYS A 34 37.30 -31.67 -15.67
CA LYS A 34 38.07 -32.53 -14.73
C LYS A 34 39.19 -31.77 -14.01
N THR A 35 39.09 -31.70 -12.69
CA THR A 35 40.15 -32.11 -11.75
C THR A 35 39.47 -32.59 -10.46
N GLY A 36 40.13 -33.48 -9.73
CA GLY A 36 39.64 -33.92 -8.42
C GLY A 36 40.78 -34.46 -7.59
N THR A 37 40.61 -34.43 -6.27
CA THR A 37 41.42 -35.18 -5.31
C THR A 37 40.51 -35.67 -4.18
N SER A 38 40.85 -36.83 -3.63
CA SER A 38 40.14 -37.51 -2.55
C SER A 38 40.96 -37.43 -1.26
N PHE A 39 40.29 -37.55 -0.10
CA PHE A 39 40.87 -38.28 1.04
C PHE A 39 39.78 -38.80 1.99
N LEU A 40 40.07 -39.93 2.65
CA LEU A 40 39.19 -40.68 3.54
C LEU A 40 39.08 -39.99 4.93
N GLY A 41 38.19 -40.31 5.87
CA GLY A 41 37.20 -41.37 6.10
C GLY A 41 36.86 -41.34 7.61
N SER A 42 35.70 -41.73 8.11
CA SER A 42 35.39 -43.13 8.45
C SER A 42 34.03 -43.20 9.16
N THR A 43 33.34 -44.33 9.05
CA THR A 43 32.02 -44.58 9.64
C THR A 43 32.11 -45.05 11.10
N ARG A 44 31.08 -44.77 11.91
CA ARG A 44 30.66 -45.69 12.98
C ARG A 44 29.15 -45.61 13.26
N LYS A 45 28.52 -46.79 13.32
CA LYS A 45 27.07 -46.96 13.47
C LYS A 45 26.63 -46.86 14.93
N LEU A 46 25.38 -46.42 15.11
CA LEU A 46 24.60 -46.59 16.33
C LEU A 46 24.58 -48.06 16.79
N ARG A 47 24.63 -48.29 18.11
CA ARG A 47 24.13 -49.52 18.73
C ARG A 47 23.53 -49.20 20.09
N VAL A 48 22.24 -49.44 20.23
CA VAL A 48 21.51 -49.39 21.51
C VAL A 48 21.72 -50.71 22.24
N ASN A 49 21.88 -50.66 23.56
CA ASN A 49 21.60 -51.77 24.48
C ASN A 49 21.13 -51.20 25.82
N SER A 50 20.11 -51.85 26.40
CA SER A 50 19.66 -51.66 27.78
C SER A 50 20.31 -52.76 28.68
N VAL A 51 20.15 -52.88 30.01
CA VAL A 51 19.10 -52.41 30.93
C VAL A 51 19.61 -52.48 32.41
N HIS A 52 19.00 -51.71 33.33
CA HIS A 52 19.06 -51.80 34.82
C HIS A 52 20.44 -51.54 35.50
N SER A 53 20.57 -50.97 36.70
CA SER A 53 19.64 -50.50 37.78
C SER A 53 20.22 -49.19 38.42
N ASN A 54 19.75 -48.56 39.51
CA ASN A 54 18.75 -48.89 40.55
C ASN A 54 18.14 -47.63 41.24
N GLN A 55 17.22 -47.84 42.18
CA GLN A 55 16.73 -47.01 43.32
C GLN A 55 17.10 -45.51 43.47
N GLY A 56 16.09 -44.67 43.78
CA GLY A 56 16.29 -43.31 44.30
C GLY A 56 15.02 -42.46 44.39
N ASN A 57 14.16 -42.69 45.39
CA ASN A 57 12.83 -42.07 45.48
C ASN A 57 12.85 -40.73 46.24
N VAL A 58 12.84 -39.58 45.54
CA VAL A 58 12.69 -38.24 46.16
C VAL A 58 11.72 -37.35 45.36
N ARG A 59 10.44 -37.30 45.78
CA ARG A 59 9.47 -36.31 45.29
C ARG A 59 9.73 -34.94 45.92
N ARG A 60 10.47 -34.06 45.25
CA ARG A 60 10.45 -32.62 45.56
C ARG A 60 9.20 -31.97 44.98
N ARG A 61 8.24 -31.60 45.83
CA ARG A 61 7.18 -30.63 45.47
C ARG A 61 7.80 -29.24 45.37
N LEU A 62 7.73 -28.62 44.21
CA LEU A 62 7.96 -27.18 44.08
C LEU A 62 6.66 -26.44 44.46
N PRO A 63 6.72 -25.31 45.19
CA PRO A 63 5.54 -24.52 45.50
C PRO A 63 5.04 -23.81 44.23
N VAL A 64 3.75 -23.95 43.93
CA VAL A 64 3.07 -23.10 42.95
C VAL A 64 2.80 -21.75 43.61
N VAL A 65 3.59 -20.74 43.26
CA VAL A 65 3.37 -19.35 43.68
C VAL A 65 2.46 -18.68 42.65
N ALA A 66 1.46 -17.93 43.12
CA ALA A 66 0.55 -17.20 42.26
C ALA A 66 1.28 -16.12 41.45
N VAL A 67 0.85 -15.90 40.20
CA VAL A 67 1.50 -14.98 39.24
C VAL A 67 1.46 -13.51 39.70
N SER A 68 0.67 -13.19 40.73
CA SER A 68 0.45 -11.83 41.26
C SER A 68 1.59 -11.23 42.09
N GLU A 69 2.62 -11.99 42.50
CA GLU A 69 3.64 -11.49 43.45
C GLU A 69 5.01 -11.14 42.84
N VAL A 70 5.17 -11.17 41.51
CA VAL A 70 6.45 -10.87 40.83
C VAL A 70 6.41 -9.58 39.99
N VAL A 71 5.55 -8.62 40.34
CA VAL A 71 5.60 -7.26 39.80
C VAL A 71 5.74 -6.24 40.93
N LYS A 72 6.98 -6.09 41.41
CA LYS A 72 7.37 -4.83 42.08
C LYS A 72 7.46 -3.75 41.01
N GLU A 73 6.51 -2.82 41.01
CA GLU A 73 6.54 -1.62 40.17
C GLU A 73 7.85 -0.86 40.38
N LYS A 74 8.82 -1.03 39.47
CA LYS A 74 9.87 -0.04 39.30
C LYS A 74 9.23 1.17 38.64
N LYS A 75 9.04 2.24 39.41
CA LYS A 75 8.75 3.58 38.86
C LYS A 75 9.79 3.91 37.78
N VAL A 76 9.38 3.77 36.52
CA VAL A 76 10.20 4.17 35.38
C VAL A 76 10.38 5.69 35.47
N LYS A 77 11.63 6.16 35.51
CA LYS A 77 11.92 7.60 35.42
C LYS A 77 11.36 8.10 34.09
N SER A 78 10.49 9.11 34.16
CA SER A 78 9.85 9.76 33.00
C SER A 78 10.85 9.96 31.84
N ILE A 79 10.63 9.24 30.72
CA ILE A 79 11.44 9.36 29.51
C ILE A 79 10.81 10.45 28.64
N SER A 80 11.37 11.65 28.68
CA SER A 80 10.98 12.79 27.85
C SER A 80 11.55 12.70 26.43
N ASN A 81 11.40 11.54 25.77
CA ASN A 81 11.81 11.27 24.37
C ASN A 81 10.70 10.50 23.62
N LEU A 82 9.45 10.92 23.76
CA LEU A 82 8.36 10.38 22.95
C LEU A 82 8.38 11.06 21.56
N LEU A 83 8.35 10.26 20.49
CA LEU A 83 8.36 10.75 19.10
C LEU A 83 7.12 11.61 18.77
N ILE A 84 6.01 11.36 19.46
CA ILE A 84 4.74 12.07 19.34
C ILE A 84 4.12 12.27 20.73
N THR A 85 3.22 13.23 20.86
CA THR A 85 2.43 13.40 22.08
C THR A 85 1.41 12.28 22.26
N LYS A 86 0.92 12.09 23.50
CA LYS A 86 -0.18 11.13 23.78
C LYS A 86 -1.43 11.42 22.96
N GLN A 87 -1.74 12.69 22.70
CA GLN A 87 -2.92 13.09 21.95
C GLN A 87 -2.80 12.72 20.46
N GLU A 88 -1.65 12.98 19.84
CA GLU A 88 -1.36 12.51 18.48
C GLU A 88 -1.37 10.99 18.40
N GLY A 89 -0.80 10.29 19.39
CA GLY A 89 -0.79 8.82 19.42
C GLY A 89 -2.21 8.24 19.46
N LEU A 90 -3.12 8.89 20.19
CA LEU A 90 -4.53 8.51 20.22
C LEU A 90 -5.22 8.80 18.89
N GLU A 91 -5.02 9.98 18.30
CA GLU A 91 -5.60 10.35 17.00
C GLU A 91 -5.18 9.40 15.87
N LEU A 92 -3.89 9.06 15.78
CA LEU A 92 -3.37 8.11 14.79
C LEU A 92 -3.96 6.71 15.01
N TYR A 93 -4.07 6.26 16.26
CA TYR A 93 -4.65 4.96 16.58
C TYR A 93 -6.15 4.89 16.26
N GLU A 94 -6.93 5.90 16.67
CA GLU A 94 -8.37 5.97 16.42
C GLU A 94 -8.68 6.01 14.91
N ASP A 95 -7.90 6.73 14.12
CA ASP A 95 -8.10 6.80 12.66
C ASP A 95 -7.78 5.47 11.96
N MET A 96 -6.68 4.81 12.30
CA MET A 96 -6.34 3.49 11.75
C MET A 96 -7.38 2.42 12.15
N ILE A 97 -7.85 2.44 13.41
CA ILE A 97 -8.88 1.51 13.89
C ILE A 97 -10.24 1.80 13.25
N LEU A 98 -10.60 3.07 13.04
CA LEU A 98 -11.78 3.45 12.29
C LEU A 98 -11.71 2.93 10.86
N GLY A 99 -10.60 3.16 10.15
CA GLY A 99 -10.36 2.66 8.80
C GLY A 99 -10.50 1.14 8.72
N ARG A 100 -9.75 0.40 9.55
CA ARG A 100 -9.82 -1.08 9.60
C ARG A 100 -11.24 -1.59 9.87
N SER A 101 -11.91 -1.04 10.88
CA SER A 101 -13.26 -1.47 11.29
C SER A 101 -14.31 -1.13 10.23
N PHE A 102 -14.15 -0.02 9.53
CA PHE A 102 -15.01 0.40 8.43
C PHE A 102 -14.87 -0.56 7.24
N GLU A 103 -13.64 -0.85 6.82
CA GLU A 103 -13.33 -1.76 5.71
C GLU A 103 -13.83 -3.19 5.99
N ASP A 104 -13.66 -3.69 7.22
CA ASP A 104 -14.18 -5.00 7.63
C ASP A 104 -15.72 -5.04 7.67
N MET A 105 -16.37 -3.91 7.98
CA MET A 105 -17.83 -3.76 7.85
C MET A 105 -18.27 -3.71 6.38
N CYS A 106 -17.50 -3.05 5.50
CA CYS A 106 -17.76 -3.03 4.06
C CYS A 106 -17.71 -4.44 3.47
N ALA A 107 -16.70 -5.24 3.85
CA ALA A 107 -16.62 -6.65 3.49
C ALA A 107 -17.90 -7.43 3.90
N GLN A 108 -18.33 -7.28 5.16
CA GLN A 108 -19.54 -7.95 5.66
C GLN A 108 -20.80 -7.51 4.91
N MET A 109 -20.94 -6.23 4.57
CA MET A 109 -22.12 -5.71 3.87
C MET A 109 -22.16 -6.12 2.39
N TYR A 110 -21.00 -6.20 1.74
CA TYR A 110 -20.87 -6.73 0.38
C TYR A 110 -21.27 -8.22 0.32
N TYR A 111 -20.73 -9.07 1.20
CA TYR A 111 -21.11 -10.49 1.26
C TYR A 111 -22.59 -10.72 1.62
N ARG A 112 -23.26 -9.74 2.24
CA ARG A 112 -24.71 -9.74 2.51
C ARG A 112 -25.55 -9.15 1.37
N GLY A 113 -24.95 -8.85 0.21
CA GLY A 113 -25.62 -8.27 -0.94
C GLY A 113 -26.22 -6.89 -0.68
N LYS A 114 -25.56 -6.07 0.15
CA LYS A 114 -26.01 -4.70 0.51
C LYS A 114 -25.20 -3.58 -0.15
N MET A 115 -24.03 -3.90 -0.69
CA MET A 115 -23.22 -3.02 -1.53
C MET A 115 -23.21 -3.58 -2.96
N PHE A 116 -23.16 -2.69 -3.95
CA PHE A 116 -23.21 -3.04 -5.38
C PHE A 116 -22.03 -2.43 -6.13
N GLY A 117 -21.62 -3.07 -7.23
CA GLY A 117 -20.43 -2.67 -7.99
C GLY A 117 -19.12 -3.22 -7.39
N PHE A 118 -17.99 -2.77 -7.92
CA PHE A 118 -16.67 -3.25 -7.48
C PHE A 118 -16.22 -2.58 -6.19
N VAL A 119 -16.07 -3.37 -5.12
CA VAL A 119 -15.60 -2.89 -3.82
C VAL A 119 -14.12 -3.22 -3.63
N HIS A 120 -13.30 -2.19 -3.46
CA HIS A 120 -11.85 -2.27 -3.30
C HIS A 120 -11.43 -1.77 -1.92
N LEU A 121 -11.19 -2.71 -1.01
CA LEU A 121 -10.93 -2.39 0.40
C LEU A 121 -9.47 -1.95 0.61
N TYR A 122 -9.25 -1.02 1.54
CA TYR A 122 -7.92 -0.47 1.88
C TYR A 122 -7.16 -1.26 2.97
N ASN A 123 -7.72 -2.38 3.47
CA ASN A 123 -7.15 -3.17 4.56
C ASN A 123 -5.64 -3.45 4.42
N GLY A 124 -4.87 -3.01 5.41
CA GLY A 124 -3.42 -3.23 5.51
C GLY A 124 -2.58 -1.97 5.26
N GLN A 125 -3.18 -0.92 4.70
CA GLN A 125 -2.47 0.30 4.29
C GLN A 125 -2.78 1.50 5.21
N GLU A 126 -3.54 1.30 6.30
CA GLU A 126 -4.10 2.37 7.13
C GLU A 126 -3.05 3.32 7.73
N ALA A 127 -1.84 2.82 8.03
CA ALA A 127 -0.75 3.65 8.50
C ALA A 127 -0.28 4.70 7.47
N VAL A 128 -0.40 4.42 6.16
CA VAL A 128 -0.06 5.33 5.07
C VAL A 128 -1.05 6.49 5.03
N SER A 129 -2.35 6.21 4.87
CA SER A 129 -3.40 7.22 4.87
C SER A 129 -3.37 8.09 6.13
N THR A 130 -3.26 7.48 7.31
CA THR A 130 -3.31 8.19 8.59
C THR A 130 -2.05 9.04 8.81
N GLY A 131 -0.86 8.51 8.55
CA GLY A 131 0.41 9.21 8.77
C GLY A 131 0.55 10.49 7.93
N PHE A 132 0.03 10.47 6.70
CA PHE A 132 -0.01 11.63 5.81
C PHE A 132 -1.19 12.58 6.08
N ILE A 133 -2.43 12.07 6.12
CA ILE A 133 -3.62 12.93 6.08
C ILE A 133 -3.83 13.66 7.42
N LYS A 134 -3.42 13.09 8.57
CA LYS A 134 -3.45 13.77 9.89
C LYS A 134 -2.34 14.80 10.10
N LEU A 135 -1.64 15.21 9.05
CA LEU A 135 -0.75 16.38 9.03
C LEU A 135 -1.32 17.53 8.17
N LEU A 136 -2.43 17.31 7.48
CA LEU A 136 -3.01 18.30 6.58
C LEU A 136 -3.86 19.33 7.30
N LYS A 137 -3.83 20.56 6.77
CA LYS A 137 -4.83 21.59 7.02
C LYS A 137 -6.16 21.23 6.33
N LYS A 138 -7.22 21.98 6.62
CA LYS A 138 -8.52 21.80 5.94
C LYS A 138 -8.40 22.13 4.45
N GLU A 139 -7.62 23.16 4.12
CA GLU A 139 -7.43 23.74 2.80
C GLU A 139 -6.53 22.89 1.89
N ASP A 140 -5.66 22.05 2.47
CA ASP A 140 -4.85 21.10 1.74
C ASP A 140 -5.75 20.04 1.06
N SER A 141 -5.36 19.60 -0.13
CA SER A 141 -6.16 18.71 -0.98
C SER A 141 -5.64 17.27 -0.98
N VAL A 142 -6.55 16.30 -1.08
CA VAL A 142 -6.23 14.87 -1.26
C VAL A 142 -6.85 14.37 -2.56
N VAL A 143 -6.04 13.77 -3.41
CA VAL A 143 -6.48 12.93 -4.53
C VAL A 143 -6.12 11.49 -4.22
N SER A 144 -7.10 10.59 -4.38
CA SER A 144 -7.03 9.18 -4.00
C SER A 144 -7.06 8.25 -5.22
N THR A 145 -6.74 6.98 -4.97
CA THR A 145 -7.07 5.84 -5.84
C THR A 145 -8.55 5.44 -5.69
N TYR A 146 -8.96 4.39 -6.39
CA TYR A 146 -10.22 3.65 -6.18
C TYR A 146 -10.32 2.91 -4.83
N ARG A 147 -9.29 2.92 -3.97
CA ARG A 147 -9.38 2.51 -2.55
C ARG A 147 -9.45 3.75 -1.66
N ASP A 148 -10.50 4.53 -1.84
CA ASP A 148 -10.64 5.88 -1.28
C ASP A 148 -11.36 5.97 0.07
N HIS A 149 -11.89 4.86 0.61
CA HIS A 149 -12.77 4.92 1.79
C HIS A 149 -12.01 5.44 3.01
N VAL A 150 -10.83 4.86 3.30
CA VAL A 150 -10.01 5.31 4.43
C VAL A 150 -9.43 6.70 4.17
N HIS A 151 -9.01 7.05 2.94
CA HIS A 151 -8.61 8.43 2.61
C HIS A 151 -9.72 9.46 2.89
N ALA A 152 -10.98 9.12 2.57
CA ALA A 152 -12.13 9.97 2.88
C ALA A 152 -12.35 10.10 4.39
N LEU A 153 -12.28 9.00 5.15
CA LEU A 153 -12.40 8.99 6.61
C LEU A 153 -11.28 9.80 7.27
N SER A 154 -10.03 9.58 6.90
CA SER A 154 -8.87 10.29 7.44
C SER A 154 -8.95 11.80 7.18
N LYS A 155 -9.46 12.22 6.02
CA LYS A 155 -9.70 13.64 5.66
C LYS A 155 -10.95 14.24 6.34
N GLY A 156 -11.67 13.44 7.12
CA GLY A 156 -12.78 13.87 7.98
C GLY A 156 -14.19 13.65 7.41
N VAL A 157 -14.33 13.06 6.22
CA VAL A 157 -15.65 12.79 5.64
C VAL A 157 -16.41 11.83 6.57
N PRO A 158 -17.61 12.18 7.05
CA PRO A 158 -18.29 11.37 8.07
C PRO A 158 -18.51 9.93 7.62
N ALA A 159 -18.15 8.96 8.45
CA ALA A 159 -18.29 7.52 8.13
C ALA A 159 -19.71 7.13 7.70
N ARG A 160 -20.74 7.80 8.25
CA ARG A 160 -22.14 7.62 7.84
C ARG A 160 -22.40 8.03 6.38
N ALA A 161 -21.73 9.06 5.89
CA ALA A 161 -21.83 9.53 4.50
C ALA A 161 -21.06 8.58 3.56
N VAL A 162 -19.83 8.18 3.91
CA VAL A 162 -19.05 7.19 3.16
C VAL A 162 -19.83 5.86 3.04
N MET A 163 -20.35 5.34 4.16
CA MET A 163 -21.17 4.12 4.16
C MET A 163 -22.50 4.30 3.41
N SER A 164 -23.08 5.51 3.40
CA SER A 164 -24.28 5.79 2.59
C SER A 164 -23.98 5.75 1.09
N GLU A 165 -22.80 6.23 0.68
CA GLU A 165 -22.34 6.21 -0.71
C GLU A 165 -22.15 4.77 -1.20
N LEU A 166 -21.50 3.91 -0.41
CA LEU A 166 -21.33 2.47 -0.70
C LEU A 166 -22.65 1.69 -0.81
N PHE A 167 -23.71 2.19 -0.16
CA PHE A 167 -25.07 1.64 -0.24
C PHE A 167 -25.91 2.28 -1.35
N GLY A 168 -25.34 3.15 -2.20
CA GLY A 168 -26.05 3.83 -3.29
C GLY A 168 -27.14 4.81 -2.81
N LYS A 169 -27.01 5.36 -1.60
CA LYS A 169 -28.02 6.26 -1.02
C LYS A 169 -27.76 7.72 -1.37
N ALA A 170 -28.85 8.48 -1.58
CA ALA A 170 -28.82 9.93 -1.76
C ALA A 170 -28.15 10.72 -0.60
N THR A 171 -27.99 10.11 0.57
CA THR A 171 -27.24 10.65 1.73
C THR A 171 -25.74 10.35 1.71
N GLY A 172 -25.22 9.74 0.63
CA GLY A 172 -23.80 9.57 0.39
C GLY A 172 -23.10 10.89 0.02
N CYS A 173 -21.78 10.94 0.17
CA CYS A 173 -20.98 12.13 -0.15
C CYS A 173 -21.08 12.55 -1.63
N CYS A 174 -21.32 11.60 -2.54
CA CYS A 174 -21.58 11.79 -3.97
C CYS A 174 -23.05 11.45 -4.33
N ARG A 175 -23.96 11.47 -3.34
CA ARG A 175 -25.40 11.13 -3.48
C ARG A 175 -25.67 9.71 -3.99
N GLY A 176 -24.76 8.76 -3.72
CA GLY A 176 -24.87 7.37 -4.14
C GLY A 176 -24.54 7.12 -5.62
N GLN A 177 -23.91 8.09 -6.30
CA GLN A 177 -23.50 8.00 -7.71
C GLN A 177 -22.03 7.60 -7.90
N GLY A 178 -21.17 7.88 -6.92
CA GLY A 178 -19.75 7.53 -6.97
C GLY A 178 -19.47 6.10 -6.51
N GLY A 179 -20.30 5.58 -5.62
CA GLY A 179 -20.17 4.22 -5.10
C GLY A 179 -18.80 3.99 -4.43
N SER A 180 -18.19 2.84 -4.69
CA SER A 180 -16.98 2.39 -3.98
C SER A 180 -15.63 2.86 -4.55
N MET A 181 -15.60 3.64 -5.63
CA MET A 181 -14.34 4.02 -6.31
C MET A 181 -14.23 5.51 -6.63
N HIS A 182 -15.24 6.31 -6.28
CA HIS A 182 -15.36 7.73 -6.64
C HIS A 182 -15.90 8.58 -5.47
N MET A 183 -15.31 8.42 -4.28
CA MET A 183 -15.57 9.27 -3.12
C MET A 183 -15.03 10.67 -3.37
N PHE A 184 -15.90 11.67 -3.26
CA PHE A 184 -15.56 13.09 -3.43
C PHE A 184 -16.17 13.90 -2.29
N SER A 185 -15.46 14.92 -1.81
CA SER A 185 -16.00 15.86 -0.84
C SER A 185 -15.33 17.23 -0.93
N LYS A 186 -16.02 18.17 -1.57
CA LYS A 186 -15.60 19.58 -1.67
C LYS A 186 -15.36 20.23 -0.31
N GLU A 187 -16.18 19.92 0.71
CA GLU A 187 -16.07 20.50 2.05
C GLU A 187 -14.75 20.12 2.76
N HIS A 188 -14.23 18.93 2.45
CA HIS A 188 -13.04 18.34 3.07
C HIS A 188 -11.79 18.45 2.18
N ASN A 189 -11.93 19.01 0.97
CA ASN A 189 -10.92 18.99 -0.11
C ASN A 189 -10.43 17.57 -0.46
N LEU A 190 -11.35 16.59 -0.43
CA LEU A 190 -11.15 15.29 -1.07
C LEU A 190 -11.61 15.41 -2.53
N LEU A 191 -10.65 15.44 -3.46
CA LEU A 191 -10.88 15.77 -4.87
C LEU A 191 -11.29 14.57 -5.73
N GLY A 192 -11.36 13.37 -5.17
CA GLY A 192 -11.88 12.17 -5.83
C GLY A 192 -11.06 10.92 -5.52
N GLY A 193 -11.73 9.77 -5.50
CA GLY A 193 -11.16 8.52 -5.99
C GLY A 193 -11.40 8.34 -7.49
N PHE A 194 -10.50 7.60 -8.13
CA PHE A 194 -10.48 7.41 -9.57
C PHE A 194 -10.33 5.93 -9.90
N ALA A 195 -11.27 5.41 -10.71
CA ALA A 195 -11.28 4.02 -11.16
C ALA A 195 -10.23 3.73 -12.24
N PHE A 196 -9.87 4.72 -13.07
CA PHE A 196 -8.82 4.55 -14.08
C PHE A 196 -7.42 4.81 -13.50
N ILE A 197 -6.51 3.89 -13.80
CA ILE A 197 -5.14 3.89 -13.27
C ILE A 197 -4.35 5.09 -13.79
N GLY A 198 -4.02 6.02 -12.89
CA GLY A 198 -3.23 7.23 -13.18
C GLY A 198 -4.06 8.50 -13.38
N GLU A 199 -5.39 8.40 -13.49
CA GLU A 199 -6.30 9.54 -13.77
C GLU A 199 -6.20 10.65 -12.72
N GLY A 200 -6.03 10.29 -11.44
CA GLY A 200 -5.89 11.26 -10.35
C GLY A 200 -4.58 12.07 -10.36
N ILE A 201 -3.49 11.58 -10.96
CA ILE A 201 -2.18 12.24 -10.91
C ILE A 201 -2.19 13.63 -11.59
N PRO A 202 -2.72 13.81 -12.81
CA PRO A 202 -2.85 15.15 -13.41
C PRO A 202 -3.87 16.03 -12.66
N VAL A 203 -4.92 15.46 -12.06
CA VAL A 203 -5.89 16.22 -11.23
C VAL A 203 -5.19 16.81 -10.00
N ALA A 204 -4.38 16.01 -9.31
CA ALA A 204 -3.59 16.46 -8.16
C ALA A 204 -2.55 17.53 -8.56
N THR A 205 -1.91 17.34 -9.71
CA THR A 205 -0.95 18.29 -10.29
C THR A 205 -1.63 19.64 -10.59
N GLY A 206 -2.86 19.63 -11.12
CA GLY A 206 -3.68 20.83 -11.34
C GLY A 206 -4.13 21.52 -10.04
N ALA A 207 -4.44 20.75 -8.99
CA ALA A 207 -4.77 21.29 -7.68
C ALA A 207 -3.55 22.00 -7.04
N ALA A 208 -2.36 21.38 -7.10
CA ALA A 208 -1.13 21.99 -6.61
C ALA A 208 -0.71 23.23 -7.44
N PHE A 209 -0.91 23.20 -8.77
CA PHE A 209 -0.75 24.37 -9.62
C PHE A 209 -1.69 25.51 -9.20
N THR A 210 -2.92 25.19 -8.81
CA THR A 210 -3.88 26.19 -8.30
C THR A 210 -3.35 26.89 -7.05
N SER A 211 -2.81 26.15 -6.06
CA SER A 211 -2.17 26.75 -4.87
C SER A 211 -1.04 27.71 -5.23
N LYS A 212 -0.15 27.31 -6.16
CA LYS A 212 0.94 28.14 -6.64
C LYS A 212 0.43 29.39 -7.38
N TYR A 213 -0.56 29.24 -8.24
CA TYR A 213 -1.14 30.33 -9.02
C TYR A 213 -1.84 31.37 -8.12
N ARG A 214 -2.55 30.92 -7.09
CA ARG A 214 -3.17 31.81 -6.08
C ARG A 214 -2.12 32.65 -5.36
N ARG A 215 -1.04 32.02 -4.89
CA ARG A 215 0.10 32.69 -4.23
C ARG A 215 0.82 33.67 -5.16
N GLU A 216 1.24 33.22 -6.34
CA GLU A 216 2.18 33.96 -7.20
C GLU A 216 1.49 34.93 -8.17
N VAL A 217 0.32 34.58 -8.69
CA VAL A 217 -0.39 35.38 -9.71
C VAL A 217 -1.53 36.19 -9.10
N LEU A 218 -2.41 35.57 -8.31
CA LEU A 218 -3.53 36.26 -7.65
C LEU A 218 -3.13 37.03 -6.38
N LYS A 219 -1.87 36.90 -5.94
CA LYS A 219 -1.26 37.61 -4.81
C LYS A 219 -1.87 37.27 -3.43
N GLU A 220 -2.46 36.08 -3.32
CA GLU A 220 -2.88 35.49 -2.04
C GLU A 220 -1.64 34.94 -1.30
N ALA A 221 -0.84 35.84 -0.71
CA ALA A 221 0.48 35.54 -0.16
C ALA A 221 0.47 34.50 0.99
N ASP A 222 -0.67 34.35 1.65
CA ASP A 222 -0.97 33.38 2.71
C ASP A 222 -1.40 31.99 2.19
N CYS A 223 -1.70 31.85 0.89
CA CYS A 223 -2.06 30.56 0.29
C CYS A 223 -0.86 29.60 0.33
N ASP A 224 -0.92 28.60 1.22
CA ASP A 224 0.11 27.59 1.42
C ASP A 224 -0.40 26.15 1.30
N HIS A 225 -1.50 25.96 0.57
CA HIS A 225 -2.16 24.67 0.47
C HIS A 225 -1.32 23.65 -0.30
N VAL A 226 -1.10 22.49 0.31
CA VAL A 226 -0.40 21.33 -0.26
C VAL A 226 -1.41 20.36 -0.85
N THR A 227 -1.02 19.63 -1.90
CA THR A 227 -1.80 18.50 -2.42
C THR A 227 -1.08 17.18 -2.15
N LEU A 228 -1.81 16.17 -1.68
CA LEU A 228 -1.36 14.78 -1.69
C LEU A 228 -1.96 14.03 -2.88
N ALA A 229 -1.14 13.27 -3.59
CA ALA A 229 -1.54 12.40 -4.68
C ALA A 229 -1.21 10.95 -4.33
N PHE A 230 -2.22 10.15 -3.95
CA PHE A 230 -2.05 8.74 -3.62
C PHE A 230 -2.24 7.85 -4.85
N PHE A 231 -1.32 6.90 -5.09
CA PHE A 231 -1.44 5.90 -6.14
C PHE A 231 -0.64 4.63 -5.85
N GLY A 232 -1.16 3.47 -6.28
CA GLY A 232 -0.47 2.19 -6.11
C GLY A 232 0.72 2.01 -7.05
N ASP A 233 1.64 1.12 -6.68
CA ASP A 233 2.88 0.77 -7.41
C ASP A 233 2.68 0.52 -8.92
N GLY A 234 1.65 -0.23 -9.30
CA GLY A 234 1.35 -0.53 -10.71
C GLY A 234 1.08 0.72 -11.56
N THR A 235 0.66 1.83 -10.93
CA THR A 235 0.41 3.13 -11.57
C THR A 235 1.71 3.78 -12.06
N CYS A 236 2.84 3.50 -11.42
CA CYS A 236 4.13 4.14 -11.70
C CYS A 236 4.77 3.72 -13.02
N ASN A 237 4.10 2.84 -13.78
CA ASN A 237 4.46 2.47 -15.15
C ASN A 237 3.65 3.22 -16.23
N ASN A 238 2.65 4.04 -15.84
CA ASN A 238 1.88 4.88 -16.77
C ASN A 238 2.68 6.14 -17.15
N GLY A 239 2.65 6.55 -18.43
CA GLY A 239 3.30 7.78 -18.90
C GLY A 239 2.87 9.04 -18.14
N GLN A 240 1.59 9.12 -17.74
CA GLN A 240 1.02 10.23 -16.97
C GLN A 240 1.76 10.49 -15.65
N PHE A 241 2.31 9.44 -15.01
CA PHE A 241 3.12 9.57 -13.80
C PHE A 241 4.39 10.38 -14.09
N PHE A 242 5.17 9.99 -15.10
CA PHE A 242 6.41 10.68 -15.48
C PHE A 242 6.17 12.10 -15.99
N GLU A 243 5.12 12.32 -16.78
CA GLU A 243 4.70 13.65 -17.23
C GLU A 243 4.40 14.59 -16.05
N CYS A 244 3.65 14.10 -15.07
CA CYS A 244 3.30 14.88 -13.87
C CYS A 244 4.50 15.11 -12.94
N LEU A 245 5.40 14.13 -12.77
CA LEU A 245 6.65 14.33 -12.01
C LEU A 245 7.49 15.46 -12.62
N ASN A 246 7.68 15.44 -13.95
CA ASN A 246 8.42 16.48 -14.67
C ASN A 246 7.80 17.87 -14.51
N MET A 247 6.48 17.97 -14.71
CA MET A 247 5.75 19.25 -14.61
C MET A 247 5.76 19.80 -13.18
N ALA A 248 5.56 18.93 -12.18
CA ALA A 248 5.61 19.32 -10.78
C ALA A 248 7.00 19.81 -10.35
N ALA A 249 8.06 19.16 -10.81
CA ALA A 249 9.43 19.56 -10.54
C ALA A 249 9.78 20.90 -11.23
N LEU A 250 9.48 21.02 -12.53
CA LEU A 250 9.70 22.22 -13.35
C LEU A 250 9.06 23.47 -12.72
N TRP A 251 7.82 23.35 -12.24
CA TRP A 251 7.07 24.46 -11.66
C TRP A 251 7.23 24.60 -10.15
N LYS A 252 7.98 23.71 -9.49
CA LYS A 252 8.10 23.61 -8.02
C LYS A 252 6.73 23.61 -7.34
N LEU A 253 5.86 22.69 -7.75
CA LEU A 253 4.50 22.61 -7.21
C LEU A 253 4.48 22.13 -5.75
N PRO A 254 3.55 22.61 -4.91
CA PRO A 254 3.33 22.15 -3.55
C PRO A 254 2.55 20.82 -3.54
N ILE A 255 3.19 19.75 -4.01
CA ILE A 255 2.59 18.40 -4.12
C ILE A 255 3.51 17.32 -3.54
N VAL A 256 2.92 16.37 -2.83
CA VAL A 256 3.58 15.13 -2.43
C VAL A 256 2.94 13.97 -3.19
N PHE A 257 3.76 13.24 -3.93
CA PHE A 257 3.37 12.02 -4.64
C PHE A 257 3.59 10.84 -3.69
N VAL A 258 2.52 10.19 -3.24
CA VAL A 258 2.54 9.10 -2.26
C VAL A 258 2.24 7.80 -2.98
N VAL A 259 3.24 6.93 -3.06
CA VAL A 259 3.14 5.62 -3.70
C VAL A 259 2.81 4.58 -2.65
N GLU A 260 1.66 3.94 -2.81
CA GLU A 260 1.15 2.88 -1.94
C GLU A 260 1.62 1.54 -2.49
N ASN A 261 2.89 1.18 -2.22
CA ASN A 261 3.48 -0.04 -2.74
C ASN A 261 3.04 -1.24 -1.89
N ASN A 262 1.87 -1.78 -2.22
CA ASN A 262 1.29 -2.98 -1.59
C ASN A 262 1.75 -4.30 -2.25
N LEU A 263 2.83 -4.24 -3.04
CA LEU A 263 3.51 -5.32 -3.77
C LEU A 263 2.71 -5.97 -4.92
N TRP A 264 1.45 -5.56 -5.18
CA TRP A 264 0.54 -6.30 -6.07
C TRP A 264 -0.44 -5.44 -6.89
N ALA A 265 -0.14 -5.26 -8.18
CA ALA A 265 -1.07 -4.69 -9.16
C ALA A 265 -2.03 -5.77 -9.71
N ILE A 266 -3.21 -5.90 -9.07
CA ILE A 266 -4.14 -7.03 -9.27
C ILE A 266 -3.44 -8.35 -8.90
N GLY A 267 -2.96 -9.09 -9.91
CA GLY A 267 -2.14 -10.31 -9.80
C GLY A 267 -0.72 -10.18 -10.37
N MET A 268 -0.33 -8.97 -10.79
CA MET A 268 1.04 -8.67 -11.22
C MET A 268 1.88 -8.28 -10.00
N SER A 269 2.82 -9.14 -9.60
CA SER A 269 3.79 -8.84 -8.54
C SER A 269 4.69 -7.66 -8.92
N HIS A 270 4.85 -6.73 -8.00
CA HIS A 270 5.68 -5.52 -8.09
C HIS A 270 7.10 -5.79 -8.60
N LEU A 271 7.78 -6.82 -8.07
CA LEU A 271 9.15 -7.20 -8.43
C LEU A 271 9.30 -7.67 -9.90
N ARG A 272 8.19 -7.87 -10.60
CA ARG A 272 8.12 -8.27 -12.01
C ARG A 272 7.42 -7.23 -12.90
N ALA A 273 7.02 -6.08 -12.33
CA ALA A 273 6.18 -5.08 -13.02
C ALA A 273 6.98 -3.93 -13.66
N THR A 274 8.27 -3.78 -13.35
CA THR A 274 9.10 -2.64 -13.78
C THR A 274 10.59 -3.05 -13.83
N SER A 275 11.41 -2.33 -14.59
CA SER A 275 12.85 -2.62 -14.75
C SER A 275 13.69 -2.22 -13.54
N ASP A 276 13.26 -1.20 -12.79
CA ASP A 276 13.76 -0.89 -11.45
C ASP A 276 12.54 -0.85 -10.49
N PRO A 277 12.40 -1.85 -9.60
CA PRO A 277 11.34 -1.92 -8.60
C PRO A 277 11.34 -0.75 -7.62
N GLN A 278 12.48 -0.11 -7.36
CA GLN A 278 12.57 0.92 -6.32
C GLN A 278 11.99 2.25 -6.83
N ILE A 279 10.67 2.43 -6.69
CA ILE A 279 9.91 3.54 -7.28
C ILE A 279 10.40 4.90 -6.77
N TYR A 280 10.81 5.01 -5.50
CA TYR A 280 11.37 6.24 -4.97
C TYR A 280 12.56 6.78 -5.78
N LYS A 281 13.36 5.90 -6.43
CA LYS A 281 14.48 6.31 -7.30
C LYS A 281 14.05 6.97 -8.61
N LYS A 282 12.78 6.89 -9.00
CA LYS A 282 12.25 7.55 -10.20
C LYS A 282 12.11 9.08 -10.02
N GLY A 283 12.02 9.57 -8.77
CA GLY A 283 11.99 11.01 -8.45
C GLY A 283 13.28 11.76 -8.82
N PRO A 284 14.47 11.30 -8.37
CA PRO A 284 15.75 11.96 -8.64
C PRO A 284 16.06 12.23 -10.12
N ALA A 285 15.50 11.45 -11.05
CA ALA A 285 15.63 11.71 -12.50
C ALA A 285 15.06 13.08 -12.95
N PHE A 286 14.15 13.66 -12.16
CA PHE A 286 13.56 14.98 -12.39
C PHE A 286 14.10 16.05 -11.41
N GLY A 287 15.14 15.75 -10.63
CA GLY A 287 15.59 16.60 -9.52
C GLY A 287 14.63 16.63 -8.32
N MET A 288 13.70 15.67 -8.24
CA MET A 288 12.75 15.53 -7.13
C MET A 288 13.32 14.59 -6.06
N PRO A 289 13.30 14.94 -4.76
CA PRO A 289 13.69 14.01 -3.71
C PRO A 289 12.74 12.81 -3.67
N GLY A 290 13.33 11.62 -3.50
CA GLY A 290 12.62 10.35 -3.42
C GLY A 290 12.96 9.62 -2.11
N PHE A 291 11.94 9.24 -1.35
CA PHE A 291 12.08 8.52 -0.09
C PHE A 291 11.40 7.16 -0.14
N HIS A 292 12.02 6.14 0.47
CA HIS A 292 11.37 4.86 0.78
C HIS A 292 11.07 4.82 2.28
N VAL A 293 9.91 4.32 2.64
CA VAL A 293 9.47 4.18 4.03
C VAL A 293 8.69 2.89 4.23
N ASP A 294 8.89 2.27 5.38
CA ASP A 294 8.06 1.20 5.90
C ASP A 294 6.66 1.75 6.18
N GLY A 295 5.74 1.51 5.23
CA GLY A 295 4.36 1.96 5.23
C GLY A 295 3.47 1.25 6.24
N MET A 296 4.00 0.26 6.97
CA MET A 296 3.31 -0.40 8.09
C MET A 296 3.61 0.31 9.43
N ASP A 297 4.60 1.20 9.48
CA ASP A 297 4.98 1.98 10.65
C ASP A 297 4.50 3.44 10.54
N VAL A 298 3.35 3.73 11.17
CA VAL A 298 2.72 5.05 11.13
C VAL A 298 3.62 6.18 11.65
N LEU A 299 4.61 5.89 12.52
CA LEU A 299 5.52 6.91 13.05
C LEU A 299 6.56 7.30 11.99
N LYS A 300 7.16 6.32 11.30
CA LYS A 300 8.08 6.56 10.19
C LYS A 300 7.35 7.25 9.02
N VAL A 301 6.14 6.79 8.68
CA VAL A 301 5.30 7.44 7.65
C VAL A 301 5.06 8.91 8.03
N ARG A 302 4.63 9.19 9.27
CA ARG A 302 4.36 10.56 9.74
C ARG A 302 5.62 11.43 9.74
N GLU A 303 6.79 10.89 10.06
CA GLU A 303 8.08 11.61 10.00
C GLU A 303 8.39 12.07 8.57
N VAL A 304 8.38 11.15 7.60
CA VAL A 304 8.63 11.46 6.18
C VAL A 304 7.55 12.37 5.60
N ALA A 305 6.28 12.11 5.93
CA ALA A 305 5.16 12.94 5.51
C ALA A 305 5.28 14.38 6.00
N LYS A 306 5.73 14.59 7.25
CA LYS A 306 5.90 15.93 7.83
C LYS A 306 6.90 16.76 7.03
N GLU A 307 8.10 16.27 6.79
CA GLU A 307 9.08 17.03 5.99
C GLU A 307 8.62 17.19 4.54
N ALA A 308 8.04 16.16 3.92
CA ALA A 308 7.54 16.27 2.54
C ALA A 308 6.43 17.34 2.39
N ILE A 309 5.50 17.41 3.35
CA ILE A 309 4.41 18.41 3.39
C ILE A 309 4.97 19.80 3.71
N GLU A 310 5.87 19.93 4.69
CA GLU A 310 6.50 21.22 5.03
C GLU A 310 7.35 21.75 3.86
N ARG A 311 8.14 20.91 3.21
CA ARG A 311 8.90 21.23 1.99
C ARG A 311 8.02 21.76 0.86
N ALA A 312 6.92 21.07 0.58
CA ALA A 312 5.92 21.51 -0.39
C ALA A 312 5.33 22.88 -0.02
N ARG A 313 4.97 23.08 1.26
CA ARG A 313 4.39 24.32 1.81
C ARG A 313 5.36 25.51 1.72
N ARG A 314 6.64 25.28 2.00
CA ARG A 314 7.77 26.22 1.86
C ARG A 314 8.07 26.59 0.40
N GLY A 315 7.47 25.91 -0.58
CA GLY A 315 7.65 26.20 -2.01
C GLY A 315 8.95 25.66 -2.61
N GLU A 316 9.59 24.71 -1.93
CA GLU A 316 10.85 24.08 -2.38
C GLU A 316 10.63 23.03 -3.47
N GLY A 317 9.36 22.75 -3.81
CA GLY A 317 8.94 21.83 -4.86
C GLY A 317 8.43 20.49 -4.34
N PRO A 318 8.17 19.55 -5.26
CA PRO A 318 7.53 18.29 -4.94
C PRO A 318 8.45 17.29 -4.22
N THR A 319 7.83 16.22 -3.70
CA THR A 319 8.51 15.05 -3.14
C THR A 319 7.81 13.77 -3.61
N LEU A 320 8.59 12.72 -3.89
CA LEU A 320 8.08 11.36 -4.12
C LEU A 320 8.36 10.51 -2.88
N VAL A 321 7.33 9.86 -2.32
CA VAL A 321 7.46 8.96 -1.17
C VAL A 321 6.86 7.61 -1.53
N GLU A 322 7.67 6.56 -1.45
CA GLU A 322 7.24 5.18 -1.59
C GLU A 322 7.02 4.56 -0.22
N CYS A 323 5.77 4.25 0.09
CA CYS A 323 5.35 3.56 1.30
C CYS A 323 5.18 2.08 0.98
N GLU A 324 6.14 1.26 1.42
CA GLU A 324 6.07 -0.20 1.27
C GLU A 324 5.10 -0.77 2.32
N THR A 325 4.04 -1.41 1.85
CA THR A 325 2.89 -1.87 2.65
C THR A 325 2.39 -3.20 2.08
N TYR A 326 1.22 -3.70 2.52
CA TYR A 326 0.67 -4.94 1.99
C TYR A 326 -0.85 -4.96 1.93
N ARG A 327 -1.40 -5.51 0.85
CA ARG A 327 -2.85 -5.60 0.61
C ARG A 327 -3.41 -6.85 1.29
N PHE A 328 -4.11 -6.71 2.42
CA PHE A 328 -4.49 -7.87 3.25
C PHE A 328 -5.60 -8.73 2.65
N ARG A 329 -6.34 -8.22 1.66
CA ARG A 329 -7.41 -8.92 0.93
C ARG A 329 -7.11 -8.96 -0.58
N GLY A 330 -7.91 -9.69 -1.34
CA GLY A 330 -7.89 -9.69 -2.80
C GLY A 330 -7.99 -8.29 -3.42
N HIS A 331 -7.73 -8.16 -4.71
CA HIS A 331 -7.72 -6.85 -5.39
C HIS A 331 -9.06 -6.13 -5.18
N SER A 332 -10.17 -6.83 -5.40
CA SER A 332 -11.52 -6.41 -5.01
C SER A 332 -12.19 -7.54 -4.23
N LEU A 333 -13.36 -7.30 -3.64
CA LEU A 333 -14.17 -8.37 -3.04
C LEU A 333 -14.76 -9.38 -4.05
N ALA A 334 -14.56 -9.17 -5.36
CA ALA A 334 -14.86 -10.13 -6.41
C ALA A 334 -13.63 -10.93 -6.89
N ASP A 335 -12.42 -10.60 -6.42
CA ASP A 335 -11.18 -11.31 -6.73
C ASP A 335 -10.94 -12.42 -5.68
N PRO A 336 -10.85 -13.70 -6.08
CA PRO A 336 -10.63 -14.82 -5.15
C PRO A 336 -9.19 -14.88 -4.58
N ASP A 337 -8.27 -14.02 -5.05
CA ASP A 337 -6.92 -13.85 -4.49
C ASP A 337 -5.98 -15.08 -4.66
N GLU A 338 -6.30 -15.97 -5.59
CA GLU A 338 -5.63 -17.27 -5.84
C GLU A 338 -4.17 -17.16 -6.34
N LEU A 339 -3.68 -15.95 -6.63
CA LEU A 339 -2.38 -15.70 -7.26
C LEU A 339 -1.24 -15.43 -6.26
N ARG A 340 -1.52 -15.48 -4.95
CA ARG A 340 -0.56 -15.18 -3.87
C ARG A 340 -0.32 -16.38 -2.97
N ASP A 341 0.88 -16.50 -2.42
CA ASP A 341 1.19 -17.59 -1.48
C ASP A 341 0.44 -17.34 -0.14
N PRO A 342 -0.38 -18.29 0.36
CA PRO A 342 -1.06 -18.16 1.64
C PRO A 342 -0.13 -17.87 2.84
N GLY A 343 1.16 -18.24 2.73
CA GLY A 343 2.19 -17.95 3.71
C GLY A 343 2.56 -16.46 3.84
N GLU A 344 2.40 -15.65 2.78
CA GLU A 344 2.69 -14.20 2.82
C GLU A 344 1.85 -13.52 3.91
N HIS A 345 0.55 -13.80 3.95
CA HIS A 345 -0.38 -13.23 4.94
C HIS A 345 0.00 -13.55 6.39
N LEU A 346 0.54 -14.74 6.64
CA LEU A 346 0.88 -15.23 7.98
C LEU A 346 2.10 -14.52 8.58
N VAL A 347 3.12 -14.22 7.75
CA VAL A 347 4.32 -13.48 8.18
C VAL A 347 3.97 -12.04 8.56
N LEU A 348 3.13 -11.39 7.76
CA LEU A 348 2.71 -10.00 7.97
C LEU A 348 1.85 -9.82 9.23
N VAL A 349 0.89 -10.70 9.49
CA VAL A 349 0.07 -10.64 10.72
C VAL A 349 0.92 -10.82 11.98
N LEU A 350 1.94 -11.69 11.96
CA LEU A 350 2.86 -11.85 13.09
C LEU A 350 3.71 -10.59 13.34
N PHE A 351 4.20 -9.93 12.29
CA PHE A 351 5.00 -8.71 12.43
C PHE A 351 4.24 -7.59 13.15
N ILE A 352 2.97 -7.37 12.77
CA ILE A 352 2.08 -6.36 13.35
C ILE A 352 1.80 -6.65 14.83
N PHE A 353 1.57 -7.91 15.20
CA PHE A 353 1.35 -8.30 16.60
C PHE A 353 2.62 -8.26 17.47
N CYS A 354 3.79 -8.56 16.90
CA CYS A 354 5.06 -8.48 17.62
C CYS A 354 5.48 -7.04 17.93
N HIS A 355 5.29 -6.09 16.99
CA HIS A 355 5.62 -4.69 17.27
C HIS A 355 4.58 -4.00 18.17
N SER A 356 3.27 -4.21 17.95
CA SER A 356 2.23 -3.56 18.77
C SER A 356 2.29 -3.91 20.27
N ARG A 357 2.75 -5.11 20.64
CA ARG A 357 2.97 -5.49 22.06
C ARG A 357 4.06 -4.69 22.78
N SER A 358 4.95 -3.99 22.07
CA SER A 358 5.99 -3.15 22.67
C SER A 358 5.50 -1.77 23.14
N TRP A 359 4.26 -1.38 22.81
CA TRP A 359 3.76 -0.02 23.02
C TRP A 359 2.63 0.10 24.07
N ILE A 360 2.19 -1.00 24.66
CA ILE A 360 0.98 -1.07 25.52
C ILE A 360 1.30 -1.28 27.01
N ASN A 361 2.58 -1.46 27.40
CA ASN A 361 3.03 -1.60 28.79
C ASN A 361 4.02 -0.50 29.19
#